data_AF-A0A0A9ZBT0-F1
#
_entry.id   AF-A0A0A9ZBT0-F1
#
_cell.length_a   1.000
_cell.length_b   1.000
_cell.length_c   1.000
_cell.angle_alpha   90.00
_cell.angle_beta   90.00
_cell.angle_gamma   90.00
#
_symmetry.space_group_name_H-M   'P 1'
#
loop_
_entity.id
_entity.type
_entity.pdbx_description
1 polymer ?
#
loop_
_entity_poly.entity_id
_entity_poly.type
_entity_poly.pdbx_seq_one_letter_code
_entity_poly.pdbx_strand_id
1 'polypeptide(L)'
;VEFAFEMRKALQSINEQSFNHFVLKMGVNHGPITAGVIGARKPHYDIWGNTVNVASRMESTGKAGCIQVTEETSEILKNFGYVFEQRGLVAVKGKGQLMTFYLVGKGSDGGHQQQPTLAEPLAPTAELAEIAEETEPSDQAALLSEVQ
;
A
#
# COMPACT_ATOMS: atom_id res chain seq x y z
N VAL A 1 -7.85 -14.17 -6.04
CA VAL A 1 -8.25 -12.91 -6.70
C VAL A 1 -8.69 -13.08 -8.14
N GLU A 2 -8.21 -14.10 -8.87
CA GLU A 2 -8.72 -14.43 -10.23
C GLU A 2 -10.25 -14.57 -10.29
N PHE A 3 -10.86 -15.24 -9.31
CA PHE A 3 -12.32 -15.34 -9.20
C PHE A 3 -13.02 -13.96 -9.19
N ALA A 4 -12.42 -12.94 -8.56
CA ALA A 4 -12.98 -11.59 -8.56
C ALA A 4 -12.93 -10.93 -9.95
N PHE A 5 -11.89 -11.20 -10.75
CA PHE A 5 -11.84 -10.76 -12.13
C PHE A 5 -12.87 -11.48 -13.00
N GLU A 6 -13.05 -12.78 -12.81
CA GLU A 6 -14.09 -13.54 -13.52
C GLU A 6 -15.50 -13.07 -13.15
N MET A 7 -15.76 -12.74 -11.88
CA MET A 7 -17.03 -12.13 -11.48
C MET A 7 -17.29 -10.79 -12.17
N ARG A 8 -16.25 -9.95 -12.32
CA ARG A 8 -16.35 -8.68 -13.06
C ARG A 8 -16.68 -8.92 -14.54
N LYS A 9 -16.04 -9.90 -15.18
CA LYS A 9 -16.33 -10.28 -16.58
C LYS A 9 -17.76 -10.80 -16.73
N ALA A 10 -18.20 -11.69 -15.83
CA ALA A 10 -19.55 -12.22 -15.83
C ALA A 10 -20.60 -11.11 -15.68
N LEU A 11 -20.36 -10.12 -14.80
CA LEU A 11 -21.26 -8.98 -14.66
C LEU A 11 -21.31 -8.12 -15.93
N GLN A 12 -20.19 -7.95 -16.62
CA GLN A 12 -20.16 -7.24 -17.88
C GLN A 12 -21.02 -7.95 -18.94
N SER A 13 -20.93 -9.27 -19.05
CA SER A 13 -21.81 -10.05 -19.96
C SER A 13 -23.29 -9.92 -19.60
N ILE A 14 -23.64 -9.85 -18.30
CA ILE A 14 -25.02 -9.60 -17.85
C ILE A 14 -25.49 -8.19 -18.25
N ASN A 15 -24.63 -7.18 -18.10
CA ASN A 15 -24.95 -5.81 -18.50
C ASN A 15 -25.18 -5.70 -20.02
N GLU A 16 -24.43 -6.45 -20.84
CA GLU A 16 -24.63 -6.49 -22.30
C GLU A 16 -25.97 -7.12 -22.71
N GLN A 17 -26.47 -8.06 -21.91
CA GLN A 17 -27.71 -8.80 -22.17
C GLN A 17 -28.93 -8.22 -21.46
N SER A 18 -28.75 -7.16 -20.68
CA SER A 18 -29.82 -6.55 -19.89
C SER A 18 -29.97 -5.07 -20.20
N PHE A 19 -31.13 -4.51 -19.89
CA PHE A 19 -31.37 -3.06 -19.98
C PHE A 19 -30.90 -2.31 -18.72
N ASN A 20 -30.01 -2.92 -17.92
CA ASN A 20 -29.52 -2.40 -16.66
C ASN A 20 -28.01 -2.22 -16.68
N HIS A 21 -27.50 -1.33 -15.82
CA HIS A 21 -26.08 -1.14 -15.61
C HIS A 21 -25.71 -1.47 -14.16
N PHE A 22 -25.35 -2.73 -13.92
CA PHE A 22 -24.88 -3.18 -12.62
C PHE A 22 -23.39 -2.92 -12.46
N VAL A 23 -22.99 -2.50 -11.26
CA VAL A 23 -21.59 -2.27 -10.92
C VAL A 23 -21.23 -3.08 -9.69
N LEU A 24 -20.20 -3.94 -9.82
CA LEU A 24 -19.72 -4.76 -8.71
C LEU A 24 -18.69 -4.00 -7.89
N LYS A 25 -18.82 -4.07 -6.57
CA LYS A 25 -17.84 -3.55 -5.62
C LYS A 25 -17.36 -4.71 -4.76
N MET A 26 -16.05 -4.84 -4.60
CA MET A 26 -15.45 -6.02 -3.97
C MET A 26 -14.38 -5.61 -2.96
N GLY A 27 -14.33 -6.33 -1.84
CA GLY A 27 -13.29 -6.20 -0.83
C GLY A 27 -12.61 -7.53 -0.61
N VAL A 28 -11.28 -7.54 -0.57
CA VAL A 28 -10.48 -8.74 -0.31
C VAL A 28 -9.53 -8.46 0.84
N ASN A 29 -9.45 -9.41 1.75
CA ASN A 29 -8.45 -9.45 2.80
C ASN A 29 -8.06 -10.91 3.06
N HIS A 30 -6.91 -11.13 3.67
CA HIS A 30 -6.47 -12.46 4.11
C HIS A 30 -6.13 -12.44 5.60
N GLY A 31 -6.03 -13.63 6.18
CA GLY A 31 -5.76 -13.81 7.60
C GLY A 31 -6.55 -14.99 8.20
N PRO A 32 -6.37 -15.27 9.49
CA PRO A 32 -7.05 -16.36 10.17
C PRO A 32 -8.56 -16.12 10.24
N ILE A 33 -9.33 -17.22 10.18
CA ILE A 33 -10.80 -17.22 10.31
C ILE A 33 -11.26 -18.35 11.23
N THR A 34 -12.47 -18.23 11.73
CA THR A 34 -13.20 -19.32 12.39
C THR A 34 -14.35 -19.74 11.50
N ALA A 35 -14.50 -21.02 11.23
CA ALA A 35 -15.59 -21.56 10.42
C ALA A 35 -16.35 -22.62 11.21
N GLY A 36 -17.64 -22.78 10.94
CA GLY A 36 -18.45 -23.77 11.63
C GLY A 36 -19.87 -23.86 11.11
N VAL A 37 -20.61 -24.81 11.66
CA VAL A 37 -22.04 -24.98 11.39
C VAL A 37 -22.83 -24.41 12.57
N ILE A 38 -23.73 -23.49 12.29
CA ILE A 38 -24.64 -22.88 13.26
C ILE A 38 -26.07 -23.39 13.07
N GLY A 39 -26.83 -23.42 14.17
CA GLY A 39 -28.26 -23.76 14.15
C GLY A 39 -28.55 -25.25 14.33
N ALA A 40 -29.41 -25.57 15.31
CA ALA A 40 -29.75 -26.96 15.64
C ALA A 40 -30.81 -27.57 14.69
N ARG A 41 -31.75 -26.77 14.19
CA ARG A 41 -32.86 -27.26 13.33
C ARG A 41 -32.62 -27.03 11.84
N LYS A 42 -31.88 -25.98 11.50
CA LYS A 42 -31.49 -25.64 10.12
C LYS A 42 -30.00 -25.33 10.14
N PRO A 43 -29.15 -26.38 10.07
CA PRO A 43 -27.72 -26.20 10.11
C PRO A 43 -27.27 -25.33 8.93
N HIS A 44 -26.44 -24.32 9.21
CA HIS A 44 -25.90 -23.41 8.20
C HIS A 44 -24.39 -23.26 8.41
N TYR A 45 -23.61 -23.48 7.36
CA TYR A 45 -22.17 -23.27 7.40
C TYR A 45 -21.85 -21.80 7.19
N ASP A 46 -21.02 -21.24 8.07
CA ASP A 46 -20.65 -19.82 8.00
C ASP A 46 -19.22 -19.60 8.57
N ILE A 47 -18.66 -18.44 8.27
CA ILE A 47 -17.30 -18.02 8.62
C ILE A 47 -17.30 -16.68 9.35
N TRP A 48 -16.49 -16.57 10.40
CA TRP A 48 -16.37 -15.38 11.24
C TRP A 48 -14.92 -15.05 11.54
N GLY A 49 -14.71 -13.85 12.09
CA GLY A 49 -13.41 -13.38 12.55
C GLY A 49 -13.09 -11.96 12.11
N ASN A 50 -11.97 -11.45 12.61
CA ASN A 50 -11.53 -10.10 12.23
C ASN A 50 -11.22 -9.99 10.73
N THR A 51 -10.69 -11.06 10.11
CA THR A 51 -10.36 -11.08 8.68
C THR A 51 -11.57 -10.81 7.78
N VAL A 52 -12.71 -11.46 8.07
CA VAL A 52 -13.95 -11.26 7.31
C VAL A 52 -14.56 -9.87 7.56
N ASN A 53 -14.42 -9.35 8.78
CA ASN A 53 -14.82 -7.98 9.10
C ASN A 53 -13.99 -6.94 8.33
N VAL A 54 -12.67 -7.15 8.20
CA VAL A 54 -11.83 -6.24 7.41
C VAL A 54 -12.17 -6.35 5.93
N ALA A 55 -12.39 -7.56 5.39
CA ALA A 55 -12.81 -7.75 4.00
C ALA A 55 -14.13 -7.03 3.68
N SER A 56 -15.13 -7.12 4.56
CA SER A 56 -16.40 -6.40 4.39
C SER A 56 -16.23 -4.88 4.49
N ARG A 57 -15.24 -4.39 5.23
CA ARG A 57 -14.88 -2.96 5.24
C ARG A 57 -14.18 -2.53 3.96
N MET A 58 -13.35 -3.39 3.36
CA MET A 58 -12.74 -3.12 2.06
C MET A 58 -13.81 -3.02 0.96
N GLU A 59 -14.86 -3.84 1.02
CA GLU A 59 -16.00 -3.74 0.09
C GLU A 59 -16.80 -2.47 0.37
N SER A 60 -17.31 -2.29 1.58
CA SER A 60 -18.25 -1.20 1.89
C SER A 60 -17.64 0.19 1.67
N THR A 61 -16.35 0.37 1.99
CA THR A 61 -15.62 1.63 1.76
C THR A 61 -15.06 1.77 0.35
N GLY A 62 -15.14 0.72 -0.48
CA GLY A 62 -14.58 0.70 -1.83
C GLY A 62 -15.30 1.59 -2.84
N LYS A 63 -14.59 1.90 -3.93
CA LYS A 63 -15.18 2.56 -5.10
C LYS A 63 -15.95 1.53 -5.93
N ALA A 64 -17.09 1.94 -6.49
CA ALA A 64 -17.86 1.09 -7.39
C ALA A 64 -17.01 0.66 -8.59
N GLY A 65 -17.04 -0.62 -8.94
CA GLY A 65 -16.27 -1.20 -10.05
C GLY A 65 -14.86 -1.64 -9.67
N CYS A 66 -14.41 -1.35 -8.45
CA CYS A 66 -13.06 -1.66 -7.99
C CYS A 66 -13.03 -2.84 -7.01
N ILE A 67 -11.89 -3.51 -6.98
CA ILE A 67 -11.55 -4.52 -5.97
C ILE A 67 -10.58 -3.87 -5.00
N GLN A 68 -10.99 -3.66 -3.76
CA GLN A 68 -10.14 -3.06 -2.74
C GLN A 68 -9.49 -4.11 -1.86
N VAL A 69 -8.22 -3.87 -1.52
CA VAL A 69 -7.43 -4.72 -0.63
C VAL A 69 -6.70 -3.90 0.43
N THR A 70 -6.32 -4.57 1.52
CA THR A 70 -5.38 -4.03 2.51
C THR A 70 -3.96 -4.03 1.96
N GLU A 71 -3.09 -3.20 2.55
CA GLU A 71 -1.64 -3.18 2.24
C GLU A 71 -1.00 -4.56 2.31
N GLU A 72 -1.18 -5.27 3.43
CA GLU A 72 -0.66 -6.63 3.64
C GLU A 72 -1.09 -7.60 2.54
N THR A 73 -2.37 -7.55 2.14
CA THR A 73 -2.88 -8.38 1.04
C THR A 73 -2.26 -7.98 -0.31
N SER A 74 -2.04 -6.68 -0.53
CA SER A 74 -1.41 -6.19 -1.75
C SER A 74 0.04 -6.66 -1.87
N GLU A 75 0.80 -6.67 -0.77
CA GLU A 75 2.20 -7.10 -0.75
C GLU A 75 2.34 -8.56 -1.13
N ILE A 76 1.50 -9.42 -0.58
CA ILE A 76 1.47 -10.84 -0.94
C ILE A 76 1.16 -11.00 -2.43
N LEU A 77 0.13 -10.31 -2.93
CA LEU A 77 -0.31 -10.45 -4.31
C LEU A 77 0.68 -9.85 -5.32
N LYS A 78 1.46 -8.81 -4.96
CA LYS A 78 2.53 -8.29 -5.81
C LYS A 78 3.55 -9.39 -6.16
N ASN A 79 3.84 -10.31 -5.23
CA ASN A 79 4.73 -11.44 -5.46
C ASN A 79 4.19 -12.45 -6.51
N PHE A 80 2.89 -12.40 -6.79
CA PHE A 80 2.23 -13.21 -7.84
C PHE A 80 2.02 -12.41 -9.15
N GLY A 81 2.64 -11.23 -9.27
CA GLY A 81 2.57 -10.39 -10.46
C GLY A 81 1.29 -9.55 -10.55
N TYR A 82 0.53 -9.36 -9.47
CA TYR A 82 -0.63 -8.46 -9.51
C TYR A 82 -0.23 -7.00 -9.36
N VAL A 83 -0.90 -6.13 -10.11
CA VAL A 83 -0.68 -4.68 -10.15
C VAL A 83 -1.78 -3.97 -9.38
N PHE A 84 -1.37 -2.95 -8.64
CA PHE A 84 -2.23 -2.20 -7.73
C PHE A 84 -2.11 -0.69 -7.94
N GLU A 85 -3.21 0.01 -7.72
CA GLU A 85 -3.25 1.47 -7.59
C GLU A 85 -3.41 1.82 -6.11
N GLN A 86 -2.60 2.75 -5.60
CA GLN A 86 -2.72 3.20 -4.22
C GLN A 86 -3.99 4.03 -4.05
N ARG A 87 -4.85 3.64 -3.10
CA ARG A 87 -6.05 4.40 -2.74
C ARG A 87 -5.72 5.44 -1.66
N GLY A 88 -4.99 5.02 -0.63
CA GLY A 88 -4.71 5.84 0.55
C GLY A 88 -5.25 5.24 1.85
N LEU A 89 -5.27 6.05 2.90
CA LEU A 89 -5.69 5.66 4.24
C LEU A 89 -7.23 5.57 4.36
N VAL A 90 -7.70 4.50 4.99
CA VAL A 90 -9.12 4.24 5.23
C VAL A 90 -9.34 3.87 6.69
N ALA A 91 -10.29 4.54 7.33
CA ALA A 91 -10.65 4.27 8.72
C ALA A 91 -11.44 2.96 8.83
N VAL A 92 -10.93 2.03 9.64
CA VAL A 92 -11.54 0.73 9.90
C VAL A 92 -11.78 0.59 11.40
N LYS A 93 -13.04 0.34 11.77
CA LYS A 93 -13.46 0.19 13.17
C LYS A 93 -12.62 -0.87 13.87
N GLY A 94 -11.99 -0.51 15.00
CA GLY A 94 -11.15 -1.40 15.79
C GLY A 94 -9.73 -1.64 15.24
N LYS A 95 -9.40 -1.08 14.07
CA LYS A 95 -8.07 -1.17 13.44
C LYS A 95 -7.39 0.17 13.23
N GLY A 96 -8.11 1.28 13.36
CA GLY A 96 -7.57 2.63 13.11
C GLY A 96 -7.55 2.94 11.62
N GLN A 97 -6.49 3.58 11.15
CA GLN A 97 -6.29 3.88 9.73
C GLN A 97 -5.48 2.76 9.07
N LEU A 98 -5.97 2.23 7.95
CA LEU A 98 -5.24 1.25 7.15
C LEU A 98 -4.90 1.84 5.79
N MET A 99 -3.67 1.62 5.33
CA MET A 99 -3.33 1.87 3.93
C MET A 99 -4.02 0.82 3.04
N THR A 100 -4.59 1.29 1.93
CA THR A 100 -5.40 0.45 1.05
C THR A 100 -5.07 0.71 -0.41
N PHE A 101 -5.36 -0.31 -1.22
CA PHE A 101 -5.03 -0.36 -2.64
C PHE A 101 -6.22 -0.89 -3.44
N TYR A 102 -6.32 -0.49 -4.69
CA TYR A 102 -7.19 -1.11 -5.67
C TYR A 102 -6.40 -2.09 -6.53
N LEU A 103 -6.90 -3.33 -6.64
CA LEU A 103 -6.35 -4.34 -7.54
C LEU A 103 -6.77 -4.01 -8.98
N VAL A 104 -5.79 -3.79 -9.86
CA VAL A 104 -6.03 -3.37 -11.26
C VAL A 104 -6.06 -4.57 -12.20
N GLY A 105 -5.08 -5.47 -12.07
CA GLY A 105 -4.89 -6.58 -12.99
C GLY A 105 -3.65 -7.41 -12.65
N LYS A 106 -3.26 -8.29 -13.56
CA LYS A 106 -1.99 -9.01 -13.52
C LYS A 106 -1.03 -8.33 -14.49
N GLY A 107 0.18 -8.00 -14.04
CA GLY A 107 1.25 -7.49 -14.87
C GLY A 107 1.60 -8.53 -15.94
N SER A 108 1.88 -8.09 -17.15
CA SER A 108 2.48 -8.95 -18.17
C SER A 108 3.79 -9.53 -17.64
N ASP A 109 4.00 -10.85 -17.75
CA ASP A 109 5.20 -11.58 -17.32
C ASP A 109 6.47 -11.13 -18.08
N GLY A 110 6.91 -9.89 -17.90
CA GLY A 110 8.00 -9.29 -18.66
C GLY A 110 8.64 -8.11 -17.93
N GLY A 111 9.79 -8.37 -17.32
CA GLY A 111 10.76 -7.36 -16.92
C GLY A 111 10.88 -7.17 -15.41
N HIS A 112 11.99 -7.65 -14.84
CA HIS A 112 12.55 -7.03 -13.64
C HIS A 112 12.72 -5.54 -13.90
N GLN A 113 11.80 -4.70 -13.40
CA GLN A 113 12.13 -3.31 -13.16
C GLN A 113 12.92 -3.26 -11.86
N GLN A 114 14.25 -3.32 -12.00
CA GLN A 114 15.15 -2.82 -10.96
C GLN A 114 14.69 -1.40 -10.59
N GLN A 115 14.42 -1.17 -9.30
CA GLN A 115 14.38 0.19 -8.78
C GLN A 115 15.70 0.87 -9.16
N PRO A 116 15.67 2.12 -9.66
CA PRO A 116 16.89 2.91 -9.73
C PRO A 116 17.33 3.14 -8.28
N THR A 117 18.42 2.48 -7.88
CA THR A 117 19.14 2.83 -6.66
C THR A 117 19.56 4.29 -6.80
N LEU A 118 18.94 5.17 -6.01
CA LEU A 118 19.42 6.53 -5.84
C LEU A 118 20.88 6.44 -5.39
N ALA A 119 21.79 6.87 -6.26
CA ALA A 119 23.21 6.87 -6.00
C ALA A 119 23.49 7.67 -4.71
N GLU A 120 24.08 7.00 -3.71
CA GLU A 120 24.70 7.68 -2.58
C GLU A 120 25.86 8.54 -3.11
N PRO A 121 25.97 9.82 -2.72
CA PRO A 121 27.15 10.60 -3.05
C PRO A 121 28.34 10.04 -2.25
N LEU A 122 29.31 9.49 -2.96
CA LEU A 122 30.62 9.11 -2.43
C LEU A 122 31.26 10.34 -1.76
N ALA A 123 31.56 10.23 -0.47
CA ALA A 123 32.38 11.21 0.23
C ALA A 123 33.75 11.35 -0.46
N PRO A 124 34.28 12.57 -0.65
CA PRO A 124 35.60 12.73 -1.24
C PRO A 124 36.67 12.27 -0.24
N THR A 125 37.44 11.26 -0.67
CA THR A 125 38.64 10.77 0.00
C THR A 125 39.65 11.91 0.10
N ALA A 126 39.99 12.31 1.32
CA ALA A 126 41.04 13.29 1.59
C ALA A 126 42.41 12.64 1.33
N GLU A 127 43.21 13.23 0.45
CA GLU A 127 44.62 12.90 0.29
C GLU A 127 45.46 14.17 0.54
N LEU A 128 46.12 14.15 1.71
CA LEU A 128 47.39 14.78 2.11
C LEU A 128 47.56 16.30 2.06
N ALA A 129 47.67 16.92 3.24
CA ALA A 129 48.62 18.00 3.51
C ALA A 129 48.85 18.22 5.03
N GLU A 130 50.03 17.85 5.52
CA GLU A 130 50.75 18.43 6.67
C GLU A 130 52.24 18.33 6.25
N ILE A 131 53.15 19.30 6.38
CA ILE A 131 53.31 20.43 7.29
C ILE A 131 54.46 21.33 6.75
N ALA A 132 54.32 22.66 6.85
CA ALA A 132 55.38 23.67 7.06
C ALA A 132 54.69 25.05 7.16
N GLU A 133 54.42 25.55 8.36
CA GLU A 133 55.22 26.52 9.16
C GLU A 133 55.13 28.00 8.70
N GLU A 134 54.72 28.82 9.69
CA GLU A 134 54.89 30.28 9.91
C GLU A 134 54.33 31.26 8.85
N THR A 135 53.56 32.31 9.19
CA THR A 135 53.87 33.37 10.15
C THR A 135 52.61 34.22 10.46
N GLU A 136 52.38 34.56 11.73
CA GLU A 136 51.53 35.67 12.23
C GLU A 136 52.23 37.04 12.02
N PRO A 137 51.69 38.22 12.40
CA PRO A 137 50.32 38.61 12.84
C PRO A 137 49.82 39.92 12.15
N SER A 138 48.55 40.28 12.34
CA SER A 138 48.22 41.69 12.68
C SER A 138 46.84 41.84 13.31
N ASP A 139 46.82 41.95 14.63
CA ASP A 139 45.75 42.54 15.42
C ASP A 139 45.53 44.02 15.06
N GLN A 140 44.36 44.34 14.51
CA GLN A 140 43.66 45.62 14.66
C GLN A 140 42.15 45.30 14.50
N ALA A 141 41.22 45.65 15.37
CA ALA A 141 41.19 46.71 16.36
C ALA A 141 40.24 46.33 17.51
N ALA A 142 40.59 46.86 18.67
CA ALA A 142 39.94 46.70 19.95
C ALA A 142 38.48 47.19 19.98
N LEU A 143 37.69 46.44 20.75
CA LEU A 143 36.55 46.93 21.52
C LEU A 143 36.88 48.22 22.27
N LEU A 144 36.06 49.25 22.05
CA LEU A 144 35.71 50.34 22.98
C LEU A 144 34.23 50.63 22.64
N SER A 145 33.26 50.75 23.53
CA SER A 145 33.22 50.94 24.98
C SER A 145 31.74 50.82 25.42
N GLU A 146 31.52 50.16 26.55
CA GLU A 146 30.62 50.50 27.67
C GLU A 146 29.33 51.37 27.52
N VAL A 147 28.26 50.84 28.13
CA VAL A 147 27.23 51.51 28.99
C VAL A 147 26.16 52.40 28.32
N GLN A 148 24.94 51.86 28.23
CA GLN A 148 23.75 52.34 28.98
C GLN A 148 22.63 51.30 28.99
#